data_AF-A0A814X4B0-F1
#
_entry.id   AF-A0A814X4B0-F1
#
_cell.length_a   1.000
_cell.length_b   1.000
_cell.length_c   1.000
_cell.angle_alpha   90.00
_cell.angle_beta   90.00
_cell.angle_gamma   90.00
#
_symmetry.space_group_name_H-M   'P 1'
#
loop_
_entity.id
_entity.type
_entity.pdbx_description
1 polymer ?
#
loop_
_entity_poly.entity_id
_entity_poly.type
_entity_poly.pdbx_seq_one_letter_code
_entity_poly.pdbx_strand_id
1 'polypeptide(L)'
;MSSSSVSDGILSFATQYSIYTGCITFSFGVIVGFLPIVIASSFSVLAYRNVRRIVRRQLPIVRRKLDKQITAMVLIRVIAYVCLVSPYNIYRIYAVNFPTSRSVPMVYAVGRLLQTILLSINNINFVINFHIFVIFSSRFRRQVKFVLVKKCWQRWRYWCCPINNRIEPDNNIEARNSQMESDENL
;
A
#
# COMPACT_ATOMS: atom_id res chain seq x y z
N MET A 1 30.82 17.75 48.39
CA MET A 1 30.29 18.87 47.57
C MET A 1 30.34 18.62 46.05
N SER A 2 30.55 17.38 45.55
CA SER A 2 30.62 17.09 44.10
C SER A 2 29.38 16.39 43.51
N SER A 3 28.42 15.99 44.33
CA SER A 3 27.24 15.21 43.90
C SER A 3 26.11 16.06 43.29
N SER A 4 26.07 17.37 43.55
CA SER A 4 25.06 18.27 42.97
C SER A 4 25.31 18.59 41.50
N SER A 5 26.56 18.80 41.08
CA SER A 5 26.86 19.21 39.69
C SER A 5 26.58 18.13 38.65
N VAL A 6 26.74 16.84 39.01
CA VAL A 6 26.43 15.71 38.10
C VAL A 6 24.93 15.58 37.88
N SER A 7 24.13 15.79 38.93
CA SER A 7 22.67 15.69 38.87
C SER A 7 22.06 16.78 37.99
N ASP A 8 22.59 18.01 38.09
CA ASP A 8 22.14 19.14 37.26
C ASP A 8 22.45 18.94 35.78
N GLY A 9 23.63 18.38 35.47
CA GLY A 9 24.02 18.02 34.10
C GLY A 9 23.06 17.00 33.49
N ILE A 10 22.76 15.91 34.21
CA ILE A 10 21.85 14.85 33.74
C ILE A 10 20.44 15.40 33.48
N LEU A 11 19.93 16.26 34.37
CA LEU A 11 18.60 16.86 34.23
C LEU A 11 18.52 17.79 33.00
N SER A 12 19.57 18.56 32.74
CA SER A 12 19.67 19.44 31.57
C SER A 12 19.70 18.64 30.26
N PHE A 13 20.50 17.57 30.19
CA PHE A 13 20.52 16.69 29.01
C PHE A 13 19.17 16.01 28.78
N ALA A 14 18.50 15.54 29.84
CA ALA A 14 17.20 14.89 29.74
C ALA A 14 16.11 15.83 29.21
N THR A 15 16.08 17.07 29.71
CA THR A 15 15.12 18.08 29.24
C THR A 15 15.39 18.50 27.79
N GLN A 16 16.65 18.72 27.41
CA GLN A 16 17.01 19.07 26.04
C GLN A 16 16.65 17.97 25.03
N TYR A 17 16.92 16.71 25.38
CA TYR A 17 16.54 15.55 24.55
C TYR A 17 15.01 15.41 24.40
N SER A 18 14.27 15.63 25.49
CA SER A 18 12.80 15.57 25.48
C SER A 18 12.20 16.63 24.55
N ILE A 19 12.72 17.87 24.60
CA ILE A 19 12.27 18.97 23.74
C ILE A 19 12.54 18.66 22.27
N TYR A 20 13.76 18.22 21.95
CA TYR A 20 14.15 17.89 20.57
C TYR A 20 13.28 16.78 19.98
N THR A 21 13.05 15.72 20.75
CA THR A 21 12.21 14.58 20.34
C THR A 21 10.75 15.02 20.14
N GLY A 22 10.22 15.88 21.02
CA GLY A 22 8.88 16.45 20.89
C GLY A 22 8.72 17.28 19.61
N CYS A 23 9.65 18.19 19.33
CA CYS A 23 9.62 19.05 18.15
C CYS A 23 9.67 18.25 16.84
N ILE A 24 10.57 17.27 16.73
CA ILE A 24 10.68 16.43 15.54
C ILE A 24 9.42 15.59 15.36
N THR A 25 8.94 14.95 16.42
CA THR A 25 7.80 14.04 16.31
C THR A 25 6.51 14.79 15.98
N PHE A 26 6.34 15.99 16.55
CA PHE A 26 5.23 16.88 16.23
C PHE A 26 5.31 17.36 14.78
N SER A 27 6.45 17.93 14.37
CA SER A 27 6.63 18.45 13.02
C SER A 27 6.46 17.36 11.97
N PHE A 28 7.08 16.20 12.18
CA PHE A 28 6.96 15.06 11.28
C PHE A 28 5.53 14.49 11.27
N GLY A 29 4.88 14.34 12.42
CA GLY A 29 3.51 13.84 12.49
C GLY A 29 2.50 14.77 11.81
N VAL A 30 2.64 16.08 12.00
CA VAL A 30 1.74 17.08 11.42
C VAL A 30 2.00 17.23 9.92
N ILE A 31 3.27 17.42 9.52
CA ILE A 31 3.63 17.64 8.11
C ILE A 31 3.41 16.36 7.31
N VAL A 32 3.85 15.20 7.78
CA VAL A 32 3.71 13.94 7.02
C VAL A 32 2.29 13.37 7.14
N GLY A 33 1.58 13.63 8.23
CA GLY A 33 0.22 13.12 8.44
C GLY A 33 -0.88 13.98 7.82
N PHE A 34 -0.93 15.28 8.16
CA PHE A 34 -2.04 16.17 7.78
C PHE A 34 -1.84 16.88 6.44
N LEU A 35 -0.61 17.26 6.09
CA LEU A 35 -0.35 17.91 4.81
C LEU A 35 -0.84 17.08 3.60
N PRO A 36 -0.54 15.77 3.47
CA PRO A 36 -1.03 14.99 2.35
C PRO A 36 -2.56 14.84 2.38
N ILE A 37 -3.18 14.82 3.57
CA ILE A 37 -4.64 14.82 3.69
C ILE A 37 -5.23 16.09 3.09
N VAL A 38 -4.71 17.26 3.46
CA VAL A 38 -5.20 18.58 2.99
C VAL A 38 -4.96 18.75 1.50
N ILE A 39 -3.78 18.35 1.00
CA ILE A 39 -3.46 18.42 -0.44
C ILE A 39 -4.37 17.47 -1.23
N ALA A 40 -4.53 16.22 -0.78
CA ALA A 40 -5.38 15.24 -1.46
C ALA A 40 -6.85 15.63 -1.43
N SER A 41 -7.36 16.16 -0.31
CA SER A 41 -8.74 16.64 -0.21
C SER A 41 -8.97 17.82 -1.15
N SER A 42 -8.08 18.81 -1.13
CA SER A 42 -8.17 19.99 -2.00
C SER A 42 -8.13 19.60 -3.48
N PHE A 43 -7.19 18.74 -3.86
CA PHE A 43 -7.08 18.24 -5.22
C PHE A 43 -8.30 17.43 -5.64
N SER A 44 -8.84 16.57 -4.77
CA SER A 44 -10.04 15.78 -5.06
C SER A 44 -11.28 16.67 -5.30
N VAL A 45 -11.44 17.73 -4.51
CA VAL A 45 -12.53 18.70 -4.65
C VAL A 45 -12.38 19.51 -5.93
N LEU A 46 -11.17 19.98 -6.24
CA LEU A 46 -10.87 20.68 -7.49
C LEU A 46 -11.12 19.80 -8.71
N ALA A 47 -10.68 18.53 -8.68
CA ALA A 47 -10.94 17.56 -9.73
C ALA A 47 -12.44 17.33 -9.92
N TYR A 48 -13.21 17.21 -8.82
CA TYR A 48 -14.66 17.07 -8.88
C TYR A 48 -15.34 18.30 -9.50
N ARG A 49 -14.91 19.51 -9.12
CA ARG A 49 -15.42 20.77 -9.70
C ARG A 49 -15.09 20.88 -11.19
N ASN A 50 -13.88 20.51 -11.58
CA ASN A 50 -13.42 20.54 -12.97
C ASN A 50 -14.24 19.58 -13.85
N VAL A 51 -14.47 18.34 -13.39
CA VAL A 51 -15.33 17.39 -14.12
C VAL A 51 -16.76 17.90 -14.23
N ARG A 52 -17.33 18.47 -13.16
CA ARG A 52 -18.69 19.04 -13.20
C ARG A 52 -18.80 20.23 -14.17
N ARG A 53 -17.73 21.02 -14.32
CA ARG A 53 -17.67 22.13 -15.29
C ARG A 53 -17.56 21.62 -16.73
N ILE A 54 -16.68 20.66 -16.99
CA ILE A 54 -16.47 20.05 -18.32
C ILE A 54 -17.75 19.39 -18.82
N VAL A 55 -18.49 18.72 -17.94
CA VAL A 55 -19.77 18.07 -18.24
C VAL A 55 -20.80 19.01 -18.92
N ARG A 56 -20.73 20.32 -18.68
CA ARG A 56 -21.65 21.30 -19.30
C ARG A 56 -21.28 21.66 -20.74
N ARG A 57 -20.03 21.43 -21.16
CA ARG A 57 -19.55 21.64 -22.53
C ARG A 57 -19.66 20.30 -23.25
N GLN A 58 -20.49 20.22 -24.28
CA GLN A 58 -20.96 18.99 -24.94
C GLN A 58 -19.81 18.08 -25.46
N LEU A 59 -19.20 17.29 -24.58
CA LEU A 59 -18.25 16.24 -24.94
C LEU A 59 -18.97 14.91 -25.22
N PRO A 60 -18.40 14.04 -26.07
CA PRO A 60 -19.00 12.75 -26.40
C PRO A 60 -19.29 11.92 -25.14
N ILE A 61 -20.50 11.34 -25.09
CA ILE A 61 -21.10 10.67 -23.92
C ILE A 61 -20.19 9.58 -23.34
N VAL A 62 -19.41 8.90 -24.18
CA VAL A 62 -18.51 7.80 -23.77
C VAL A 62 -17.36 8.29 -22.88
N ARG A 63 -16.72 9.42 -23.23
CA ARG A 63 -15.59 9.97 -22.43
C ARG A 63 -16.08 10.45 -21.06
N ARG A 64 -17.26 11.07 -21.02
CA ARG A 64 -17.87 11.59 -19.78
C ARG A 64 -18.08 10.52 -18.71
N LYS A 65 -18.50 9.30 -19.09
CA LYS A 65 -18.72 8.20 -18.13
C LYS A 65 -17.40 7.75 -17.49
N LEU A 66 -16.32 7.71 -18.28
CA LEU A 66 -14.99 7.32 -17.81
C LEU A 66 -14.44 8.35 -16.81
N ASP A 67 -14.51 9.64 -17.13
CA ASP A 67 -13.98 10.70 -16.25
C ASP A 67 -14.77 10.80 -14.94
N LYS A 68 -16.10 10.65 -15.00
CA LYS A 68 -16.95 10.61 -13.79
C LYS A 68 -16.62 9.41 -12.91
N GLN A 69 -16.32 8.25 -13.50
CA GLN A 69 -15.94 7.05 -12.76
C GLN A 69 -14.57 7.21 -12.09
N ILE A 70 -13.57 7.75 -12.79
CA ILE A 70 -12.23 7.98 -12.24
C ILE A 70 -12.29 9.00 -11.10
N THR A 71 -13.00 10.11 -11.27
CA THR A 71 -13.12 11.13 -10.21
C THR A 71 -13.89 10.64 -9.00
N ALA A 72 -14.98 9.89 -9.20
CA ALA A 72 -15.68 9.25 -8.08
C ALA A 72 -14.79 8.26 -7.33
N MET A 73 -13.98 7.48 -8.06
CA MET A 73 -13.04 6.54 -7.46
C MET A 73 -11.98 7.26 -6.62
N VAL A 74 -11.40 8.35 -7.12
CA VAL A 74 -10.40 9.15 -6.39
C VAL A 74 -11.04 9.79 -5.14
N LEU A 75 -12.24 10.34 -5.26
CA LEU A 75 -12.93 10.96 -4.13
C LEU A 75 -13.19 9.95 -2.99
N ILE A 76 -13.71 8.77 -3.32
CA ILE A 76 -13.95 7.70 -2.34
C ILE A 76 -12.64 7.25 -1.71
N ARG A 77 -11.56 7.14 -2.49
CA ARG A 77 -10.24 6.81 -1.97
C ARG A 77 -9.74 7.84 -0.97
N VAL A 78 -9.88 9.12 -1.26
CA VAL A 78 -9.48 10.20 -0.34
C VAL A 78 -10.32 10.18 0.93
N ILE A 79 -11.65 9.98 0.82
CA ILE A 79 -12.53 9.87 1.99
C ILE A 79 -12.12 8.68 2.86
N ALA A 80 -11.91 7.49 2.27
CA ALA A 80 -11.46 6.31 3.01
C ALA A 80 -10.09 6.54 3.67
N TYR A 81 -9.16 7.17 2.96
CA TYR A 81 -7.85 7.53 3.50
C TYR A 81 -7.98 8.44 4.73
N VAL A 82 -8.79 9.50 4.66
CA VAL A 82 -9.05 10.40 5.79
C VAL A 82 -9.65 9.64 6.97
N CYS A 83 -10.69 8.83 6.74
CA CYS A 83 -11.37 8.10 7.81
C CYS A 83 -10.46 7.07 8.52
N LEU A 84 -9.57 6.39 7.79
CA LEU A 84 -8.73 5.33 8.34
C LEU A 84 -7.42 5.83 8.94
N VAL A 85 -6.82 6.87 8.36
CA VAL A 85 -5.50 7.36 8.75
C VAL A 85 -5.60 8.45 9.83
N SER A 86 -6.68 9.24 9.85
CA SER A 86 -6.88 10.30 10.84
C SER A 86 -6.83 9.81 12.30
N PRO A 87 -7.54 8.74 12.70
CA PRO A 87 -7.54 8.27 14.09
C PRO A 87 -6.15 7.91 14.60
N TYR A 88 -5.32 7.28 13.76
CA TYR A 88 -3.94 6.93 14.10
C TYR A 88 -3.07 8.17 14.30
N ASN A 89 -3.19 9.17 13.42
CA ASN A 89 -2.44 10.43 13.56
C ASN A 89 -2.85 11.21 14.81
N ILE A 90 -4.14 11.30 15.11
CA ILE A 90 -4.65 11.96 16.32
C ILE A 90 -4.11 11.27 17.57
N TYR A 91 -4.17 9.93 17.63
CA TYR A 91 -3.63 9.17 18.75
C TYR A 91 -2.12 9.35 18.90
N ARG A 92 -1.38 9.39 17.79
CA ARG A 92 0.07 9.60 17.82
C ARG A 92 0.44 10.97 18.38
N ILE A 93 -0.32 12.02 18.03
CA ILE A 93 -0.14 13.36 18.62
C ILE A 93 -0.48 13.32 20.11
N TYR A 94 -1.60 12.70 20.49
CA TYR A 94 -1.99 12.56 21.90
C TYR A 94 -0.91 11.84 22.72
N ALA A 95 -0.39 10.71 22.24
CA ALA A 95 0.62 9.92 22.94
C ALA A 95 1.95 10.65 23.15
N VAL A 96 2.31 11.59 22.27
CA VAL A 96 3.51 12.43 22.40
C VAL A 96 3.30 13.56 23.41
N ASN A 97 2.12 14.16 23.45
CA ASN A 97 1.81 15.25 24.37
C ASN A 97 1.52 14.78 25.79
N PHE A 98 0.99 13.56 25.94
CA PHE A 98 0.61 12.99 27.23
C PHE A 98 1.36 11.67 27.47
N PRO A 99 2.68 11.72 27.76
CA PRO A 99 3.47 10.52 27.99
C PRO A 99 2.92 9.77 29.21
N THR A 100 2.43 8.56 28.98
CA THR A 100 1.93 7.69 30.05
C THR A 100 3.12 7.12 30.83
N SER A 101 3.17 7.39 32.14
CA SER A 101 4.20 6.82 33.01
C SER A 101 4.08 5.29 33.07
N ARG A 102 5.23 4.60 33.04
CA ARG A 102 5.30 3.14 33.21
C ARG A 102 4.96 2.69 34.63
N SER A 103 4.86 3.62 35.59
CA SER A 103 4.48 3.32 36.97
C SER A 103 3.05 2.80 37.11
N VAL A 104 2.17 3.08 36.15
CA VAL A 104 0.77 2.62 36.16
C VAL A 104 0.56 1.60 35.03
N PRO A 105 0.75 0.30 35.30
CA PRO A 105 0.80 -0.73 34.25
C PRO A 105 -0.52 -0.86 33.48
N MET A 106 -1.66 -0.63 34.14
CA MET A 106 -2.98 -0.74 33.52
C MET A 106 -3.18 0.29 32.40
N VAL A 107 -2.89 1.57 32.65
CA VAL A 107 -3.05 2.64 31.64
C VAL A 107 -2.09 2.42 30.47
N TYR A 108 -0.86 1.97 30.77
CA TYR A 108 0.12 1.64 29.76
C TYR A 108 -0.34 0.48 28.85
N ALA A 109 -0.92 -0.59 29.43
CA ALA A 109 -1.44 -1.73 28.68
C ALA A 109 -2.59 -1.31 27.74
N VAL A 110 -3.52 -0.47 28.22
CA VAL A 110 -4.62 0.06 27.41
C VAL A 110 -4.10 0.92 26.25
N GLY A 111 -3.13 1.80 26.52
CA GLY A 111 -2.48 2.59 25.46
C GLY A 111 -1.83 1.73 24.39
N ARG A 112 -1.14 0.65 24.78
CA ARG A 112 -0.55 -0.30 23.82
C ARG A 112 -1.60 -1.01 22.98
N LEU A 113 -2.70 -1.45 23.59
CA LEU A 113 -3.79 -2.10 22.87
C LEU A 113 -4.44 -1.13 21.85
N LEU A 114 -4.73 0.10 22.26
CA LEU A 114 -5.24 1.15 21.35
C LEU A 114 -4.28 1.43 20.20
N GLN A 115 -2.97 1.53 20.48
CA GLN A 115 -1.96 1.73 19.44
C GLN A 115 -1.99 0.61 18.40
N THR A 116 -2.06 -0.66 18.84
CA THR A 116 -2.11 -1.83 17.95
C THR A 116 -3.39 -1.85 17.11
N ILE A 117 -4.54 -1.53 17.69
CA ILE A 117 -5.82 -1.46 16.97
C ILE A 117 -5.76 -0.37 15.89
N LEU A 118 -5.32 0.84 16.25
CA LEU A 118 -5.23 1.95 15.30
C LEU A 118 -4.21 1.69 14.18
N LEU A 119 -3.08 1.05 14.51
CA LEU A 119 -2.11 0.63 13.51
C LEU A 119 -2.71 -0.42 12.56
N SER A 120 -3.50 -1.35 13.07
CA SER A 120 -4.20 -2.36 12.26
C SER A 120 -5.21 -1.70 11.32
N ILE A 121 -5.99 -0.73 11.81
CA ILE A 121 -6.91 0.07 10.99
C ILE A 121 -6.15 0.82 9.89
N ASN A 122 -5.01 1.43 10.22
CA ASN A 122 -4.16 2.09 9.24
C ASN A 122 -3.62 1.10 8.18
N ASN A 123 -3.30 -0.13 8.55
CA ASN A 123 -2.88 -1.15 7.59
C ASN A 123 -4.01 -1.60 6.64
N ILE A 124 -5.26 -1.61 7.11
CA ILE A 124 -6.43 -1.92 6.28
C ILE A 124 -6.57 -0.92 5.12
N ASN A 125 -6.10 0.32 5.26
CA ASN A 125 -6.09 1.31 4.17
C ASN A 125 -5.35 0.79 2.92
N PHE A 126 -4.26 0.03 3.07
CA PHE A 126 -3.55 -0.58 1.93
C PHE A 126 -4.43 -1.60 1.20
N VAL A 127 -5.18 -2.40 1.95
CA VAL A 127 -6.11 -3.40 1.42
C VAL A 127 -7.30 -2.73 0.71
N ILE A 128 -7.86 -1.68 1.30
CA ILE A 128 -8.99 -0.93 0.75
C ILE A 128 -8.63 -0.28 -0.59
N ASN A 129 -7.41 0.24 -0.74
CA ASN A 129 -6.96 0.81 -2.01
C ASN A 129 -7.07 -0.20 -3.17
N PHE A 130 -6.69 -1.46 -2.93
CA PHE A 130 -6.83 -2.53 -3.92
C PHE A 130 -8.31 -2.86 -4.18
N HIS A 131 -9.12 -2.99 -3.13
CA HIS A 131 -10.54 -3.33 -3.26
C HIS A 131 -11.33 -2.25 -4.00
N ILE A 132 -11.09 -0.97 -3.71
CA ILE A 132 -11.71 0.15 -4.43
C ILE A 132 -11.38 0.05 -5.92
N PHE A 133 -10.11 -0.23 -6.28
CA PHE A 133 -9.73 -0.36 -7.69
C PHE A 133 -10.46 -1.52 -8.38
N VAL A 134 -10.58 -2.67 -7.70
CA VAL A 134 -11.32 -3.84 -8.20
C VAL A 134 -12.81 -3.55 -8.33
N ILE A 135 -13.44 -2.88 -7.36
CA ILE A 135 -14.89 -2.63 -7.36
C ILE A 135 -15.27 -1.57 -8.39
N PHE A 136 -14.51 -0.48 -8.48
CA PHE A 136 -14.85 0.63 -9.36
C PHE A 136 -14.42 0.39 -10.80
N SER A 137 -13.28 -0.25 -11.08
CA SER A 137 -12.80 -0.42 -12.45
C SER A 137 -13.33 -1.68 -13.12
N SER A 138 -14.44 -1.54 -13.85
CA SER A 138 -15.03 -2.65 -14.63
C SER A 138 -14.09 -3.22 -15.70
N ARG A 139 -13.20 -2.38 -16.26
CA ARG A 139 -12.14 -2.81 -17.19
C ARG A 139 -11.09 -3.66 -16.48
N PHE A 140 -10.62 -3.20 -15.33
CA PHE A 140 -9.65 -3.94 -14.53
C PHE A 140 -10.21 -5.30 -14.10
N ARG A 141 -11.49 -5.37 -13.65
CA ARG A 141 -12.12 -6.65 -13.34
C ARG A 141 -12.11 -7.63 -14.49
N ARG A 142 -12.38 -7.17 -15.73
CA ARG A 142 -12.34 -8.04 -16.92
C ARG A 142 -10.92 -8.52 -17.20
N GLN A 143 -9.93 -7.63 -17.11
CA GLN A 143 -8.52 -7.99 -17.28
C GLN A 143 -8.04 -8.99 -16.22
N VAL A 144 -8.35 -8.75 -14.95
CA VAL A 144 -8.02 -9.65 -13.84
C VAL A 144 -8.69 -11.00 -14.03
N LYS A 145 -10.00 -11.04 -14.36
CA LYS A 145 -10.69 -12.29 -14.67
C LYS A 145 -10.04 -13.02 -15.83
N PHE A 146 -9.71 -12.33 -16.93
CA PHE A 146 -9.05 -12.93 -18.08
C PHE A 146 -7.68 -13.51 -17.72
N VAL A 147 -6.85 -12.78 -16.97
CA VAL A 147 -5.53 -13.23 -16.53
C VAL A 147 -5.63 -14.41 -15.56
N LEU A 148 -6.56 -14.36 -14.60
CA LEU A 148 -6.79 -15.45 -13.64
C LEU A 148 -7.30 -16.70 -14.34
N VAL A 149 -8.32 -16.59 -15.20
CA VAL A 149 -8.84 -17.71 -15.99
C VAL A 149 -7.75 -18.30 -16.87
N LYS A 150 -6.95 -17.47 -17.55
CA LYS A 150 -5.84 -17.94 -18.39
C LYS A 150 -4.77 -18.67 -17.57
N LYS A 151 -4.34 -18.14 -16.42
CA LYS A 151 -3.36 -18.80 -15.55
C LYS A 151 -3.90 -20.09 -14.92
N CYS A 152 -5.14 -20.09 -14.46
CA CYS A 152 -5.79 -21.28 -13.92
C CYS A 152 -5.93 -22.35 -15.01
N TRP A 153 -6.33 -21.97 -16.23
CA TRP A 153 -6.42 -22.89 -17.36
C TRP A 153 -5.06 -23.48 -17.74
N GLN A 154 -4.01 -22.66 -17.81
CA GLN A 154 -2.65 -23.13 -18.06
C GLN A 154 -2.20 -24.12 -16.97
N ARG A 155 -2.38 -23.78 -15.69
CA ARG A 155 -2.01 -24.64 -14.57
C ARG A 155 -2.81 -25.93 -14.53
N TRP A 156 -4.10 -25.89 -14.84
CA TRP A 156 -4.97 -27.06 -14.99
C TRP A 156 -4.48 -27.97 -16.12
N ARG A 157 -4.16 -27.41 -17.28
CA ARG A 157 -3.65 -28.19 -18.43
C ARG A 157 -2.34 -28.91 -18.09
N TYR A 158 -1.46 -28.28 -17.32
CA TYR A 158 -0.23 -28.93 -16.83
C TYR A 158 -0.50 -30.08 -15.85
N TRP A 159 -1.55 -30.02 -15.04
CA TRP A 159 -1.90 -31.08 -14.08
C TRP A 159 -2.68 -32.23 -14.71
N CYS A 160 -3.62 -31.94 -15.62
CA CYS A 160 -4.49 -32.96 -16.22
C CYS A 160 -3.86 -33.70 -17.41
N CYS A 161 -2.88 -33.09 -18.07
CA CYS A 161 -2.03 -33.80 -19.03
C CYS A 161 -0.64 -33.92 -18.42
N PRO A 162 -0.38 -34.91 -17.54
CA PRO A 162 1.00 -35.29 -17.25
C PRO A 162 1.64 -35.58 -18.60
N ILE A 163 2.63 -34.75 -18.93
CA ILE A 163 3.39 -34.80 -20.16
C ILE A 163 3.88 -36.24 -20.35
N ASN A 164 3.22 -37.00 -21.22
CA ASN A 164 3.70 -38.29 -21.69
C ASN A 164 4.84 -38.13 -22.72
N ASN A 165 5.25 -36.89 -23.02
CA ASN A 165 6.28 -36.56 -23.99
C ASN A 165 7.63 -36.24 -23.34
N ARG A 166 8.04 -36.99 -22.31
CA ARG A 166 9.44 -36.96 -21.83
C ARG A 166 10.22 -38.19 -22.28
N ILE A 167 9.72 -38.92 -23.28
CA ILE A 167 10.41 -40.01 -23.97
C ILE A 167 10.02 -39.95 -25.45
N GLU A 168 10.43 -38.89 -26.16
CA GLU A 168 10.75 -39.09 -27.58
C GLU A 168 12.27 -39.29 -27.55
N PRO A 169 12.79 -40.54 -27.67
CA PRO A 169 14.21 -40.74 -27.81
C PRO A 169 14.64 -39.97 -29.06
N ASP A 170 15.71 -39.20 -28.94
CA ASP A 170 16.24 -38.38 -30.03
C ASP A 170 16.88 -39.30 -31.08
N ASN A 171 16.04 -39.99 -31.85
CA ASN A 171 16.44 -40.88 -32.96
C ASN A 171 17.24 -40.12 -34.03
N ASN A 172 17.24 -38.78 -33.98
CA ASN A 172 18.05 -37.94 -34.86
C ASN A 172 19.53 -37.90 -34.44
N ILE A 173 19.89 -38.22 -33.20
CA ILE A 173 21.30 -38.33 -32.78
C ILE A 173 21.92 -39.62 -33.31
N GLU A 174 21.18 -40.73 -33.28
CA GLU A 174 21.65 -42.01 -33.85
C GLU A 174 21.85 -41.90 -35.37
N ALA A 175 20.90 -41.30 -36.10
CA ALA A 175 21.03 -41.10 -37.55
C ALA A 175 22.22 -40.20 -37.92
N ARG A 176 22.56 -39.21 -37.10
CA ARG A 176 23.71 -38.31 -37.33
C ARG A 176 25.05 -39.00 -37.11
N ASN A 177 25.13 -39.90 -36.13
CA ASN A 177 26.35 -40.64 -35.85
C ASN A 177 26.62 -41.69 -36.93
N SER A 178 25.57 -42.34 -37.46
CA SER A 178 25.72 -43.27 -38.59
C SER A 178 26.18 -42.59 -39.89
N GLN A 179 25.83 -41.32 -40.11
CA GLN A 179 26.32 -40.54 -41.26
C GLN A 179 27.77 -40.08 -41.12
N MET A 180 28.25 -39.82 -39.90
CA MET A 180 29.67 -39.47 -39.70
C MET A 180 30.61 -40.66 -39.89
N GLU A 181 30.21 -41.88 -39.50
CA GLU A 181 31.02 -43.10 -39.76
C GLU A 181 31.12 -43.49 -41.24
N SER A 182 30.12 -43.14 -42.07
CA SER A 182 30.20 -43.42 -43.51
C SER A 182 31.16 -42.49 -44.26
N ASP A 183 31.34 -41.26 -43.77
CA ASP A 183 32.18 -40.25 -44.42
C ASP A 183 33.67 -40.40 -44.04
N GLU A 184 34.01 -41.11 -42.95
CA GLU A 184 35.40 -41.30 -42.49
C GLU A 184 36.10 -42.51 -43.15
N ASN A 185 35.36 -43.37 -43.86
CA ASN A 185 35.86 -44.60 -44.50
C ASN A 185 36.05 -44.48 -46.04
N LEU A 186 36.02 -43.27 -46.59
CA LEU A 186 36.22 -42.94 -48.02
C LEU A 186 37.50 -42.10 -48.21
#